data_AF-A0A0A8WRR6-F1
#
_entry.id   AF-A0A0A8WRR6-F1
#
_cell.length_a   1.000
_cell.length_b   1.000
_cell.length_c   1.000
_cell.angle_alpha   90.00
_cell.angle_beta   90.00
_cell.angle_gamma   90.00
#
_symmetry.space_group_name_H-M   'P 1'
#
loop_
_entity.id
_entity.type
_entity.pdbx_description
1 polymer ?
#
loop_
_entity_poly.entity_id
_entity_poly.type
_entity_poly.pdbx_seq_one_letter_code
_entity_poly.pdbx_strand_id
1 'polypeptide(L)'
;MQYEINPQILRAIAQVESRFNPRAVNWNSNGSYDFGVMQINSSWGHTYGEKWWSTLGDPCTNIKAGAMILAACMKKYGYSWEAIGCYNSQTPGKRNKYAITVFRQLQRIERDDRLNAAKTSMDIPKEIPSSLNADLAENDPKSRYQE
;
A
#
# COMPACT_ATOMS: atom_id res chain seq x y z
N MET A 1 -12.16 -8.50 2.74
CA MET A 1 -10.75 -8.91 2.56
C MET A 1 -10.58 -10.29 3.17
N GLN A 2 -9.90 -11.22 2.49
CA GLN A 2 -9.89 -12.66 2.80
C GLN A 2 -9.17 -13.02 4.11
N TYR A 3 -8.38 -12.11 4.65
CA TYR A 3 -7.67 -12.23 5.92
C TYR A 3 -7.98 -10.93 6.68
N GLU A 4 -8.40 -11.00 7.94
CA GLU A 4 -8.79 -9.85 8.78
C GLU A 4 -7.57 -8.96 9.15
N ILE A 5 -6.79 -8.57 8.15
CA ILE A 5 -5.57 -7.79 8.26
C ILE A 5 -5.92 -6.34 7.93
N ASN A 6 -5.48 -5.42 8.78
CA ASN A 6 -5.60 -3.99 8.48
C ASN A 6 -4.86 -3.68 7.16
N PRO A 7 -5.55 -3.13 6.13
CA PRO A 7 -4.95 -2.85 4.83
C PRO A 7 -3.74 -1.93 4.89
N GLN A 8 -3.69 -1.03 5.87
CA GLN A 8 -2.57 -0.11 6.06
C GLN A 8 -1.29 -0.85 6.49
N ILE A 9 -1.41 -2.00 7.19
CA ILE A 9 -0.26 -2.85 7.50
C ILE A 9 0.31 -3.46 6.21
N LEU A 10 -0.54 -4.00 5.33
CA LEU A 10 -0.10 -4.53 4.04
C LEU A 10 0.54 -3.43 3.17
N ARG A 11 -0.04 -2.23 3.16
CA ARG A 11 0.54 -1.07 2.49
C ARG A 11 1.92 -0.70 3.05
N ALA A 12 2.08 -0.69 4.37
CA ALA A 12 3.35 -0.40 5.02
C ALA A 12 4.41 -1.47 4.69
N ILE A 13 4.04 -2.75 4.70
CA ILE A 13 4.92 -3.85 4.29
C ILE A 13 5.34 -3.69 2.82
N ALA A 14 4.39 -3.53 1.89
CA ALA A 14 4.69 -3.34 0.47
C ALA A 14 5.63 -2.15 0.20
N GLN A 15 5.46 -1.06 0.95
CA GLN A 15 6.34 0.11 0.88
C GLN A 15 7.76 -0.19 1.38
N VAL A 16 7.89 -0.99 2.44
CA VAL A 16 9.19 -1.42 3.00
C VAL A 16 9.88 -2.40 2.06
N GLU A 17 9.14 -3.36 1.50
CA GLU A 17 9.67 -4.45 0.69
C GLU A 17 10.16 -3.99 -0.68
N SER A 18 9.34 -3.23 -1.41
CA SER A 18 9.63 -2.94 -2.83
C SER A 18 9.41 -1.48 -3.21
N ARG A 19 8.95 -0.64 -2.27
CA ARG A 19 8.39 0.68 -2.58
C ARG A 19 7.27 0.60 -3.64
N PHE A 20 6.43 -0.42 -3.51
CA PHE A 20 5.35 -0.75 -4.44
C PHE A 20 5.80 -1.13 -5.85
N ASN A 21 7.07 -1.47 -6.08
CA ASN A 21 7.54 -1.90 -7.39
C ASN A 21 7.11 -3.35 -7.68
N PRO A 22 6.18 -3.59 -8.64
CA PRO A 22 5.71 -4.94 -8.95
C PRO A 22 6.76 -5.81 -9.65
N ARG A 23 7.84 -5.21 -10.15
CA ARG A 23 8.94 -5.90 -10.84
C ARG A 23 10.22 -5.97 -10.01
N ALA A 24 10.13 -5.70 -8.70
CA ALA A 24 11.28 -5.80 -7.81
C ALA A 24 11.79 -7.24 -7.72
N VAL A 25 13.10 -7.41 -7.86
CA VAL A 25 13.79 -8.69 -7.70
C VAL A 25 14.99 -8.47 -6.81
N ASN A 26 15.10 -9.25 -5.75
CA ASN A 26 16.26 -9.25 -4.85
C ASN A 26 16.86 -10.65 -4.76
N TRP A 27 18.15 -10.78 -5.08
CA TRP A 27 18.84 -12.08 -5.07
C TRP A 27 19.53 -12.30 -3.72
N ASN A 28 19.27 -13.46 -3.12
CA ASN A 28 19.82 -13.83 -1.82
C ASN A 28 21.08 -14.70 -1.99
N SER A 29 22.00 -14.61 -1.01
CA SER A 29 23.27 -15.35 -1.05
C SER A 29 23.12 -16.87 -1.01
N ASN A 30 21.97 -17.38 -0.58
CA ASN A 30 21.64 -18.81 -0.59
C ASN A 30 21.05 -19.31 -1.92
N GLY A 31 21.04 -18.46 -2.97
CA GLY A 31 20.50 -18.80 -4.29
C GLY A 31 18.99 -18.62 -4.45
N SER A 32 18.25 -18.31 -3.39
CA SER A 32 16.84 -17.88 -3.51
C SER A 32 16.74 -16.42 -3.99
N TYR A 33 15.55 -15.99 -4.38
CA TYR A 33 15.28 -14.58 -4.68
C TYR A 33 13.90 -14.17 -4.19
N ASP A 34 13.74 -12.89 -3.88
CA ASP A 34 12.47 -12.30 -3.47
C ASP A 34 11.86 -11.52 -4.63
N PHE A 35 10.56 -11.68 -4.85
CA PHE A 35 9.89 -11.18 -6.05
C PHE A 35 8.65 -10.32 -5.77
N GLY A 36 8.54 -9.24 -6.53
CA GLY A 36 7.34 -8.40 -6.66
C GLY A 36 7.09 -7.46 -5.47
N VAL A 37 5.86 -6.95 -5.42
CA VAL A 37 5.43 -5.89 -4.48
C VAL A 37 5.70 -6.25 -3.02
N MET A 38 5.47 -7.50 -2.67
CA MET A 38 5.58 -8.03 -1.31
C MET A 38 6.88 -8.81 -1.07
N GLN A 39 7.79 -8.83 -2.05
CA GLN A 39 9.08 -9.55 -1.99
C GLN A 39 8.92 -10.98 -1.48
N ILE A 40 8.07 -11.76 -2.16
CA ILE A 40 7.83 -13.16 -1.80
C ILE A 40 9.05 -13.98 -2.20
N ASN A 41 9.61 -14.76 -1.27
CA ASN A 41 10.79 -15.57 -1.52
C ASN A 41 10.49 -16.80 -2.41
N SER A 42 11.39 -17.12 -3.35
CA SER A 42 11.29 -18.24 -4.29
C SER A 42 11.17 -19.61 -3.65
N SER A 43 11.60 -19.77 -2.39
CA SER A 43 11.42 -21.03 -1.66
C SER A 43 9.95 -21.42 -1.47
N TRP A 44 9.01 -20.46 -1.47
CA TRP A 44 7.58 -20.75 -1.40
C TRP A 44 7.05 -21.49 -2.63
N GLY A 45 7.75 -21.40 -3.77
CA GLY A 45 7.46 -22.21 -4.95
C GLY A 45 7.60 -23.72 -4.69
N HIS A 46 8.50 -24.12 -3.77
CA HIS A 46 8.61 -25.53 -3.36
C HIS A 46 7.43 -25.98 -2.49
N THR A 47 6.85 -25.07 -1.70
CA THR A 47 5.72 -25.36 -0.80
C THR A 47 4.38 -25.38 -1.54
N TYR A 48 4.15 -24.43 -2.45
CA TYR A 48 2.85 -24.24 -3.13
C TYR A 48 2.86 -24.62 -4.63
N GLY A 49 4.02 -25.03 -5.16
CA GLY A 49 4.19 -25.47 -6.53
C GLY A 49 4.49 -24.35 -7.53
N GLU A 50 5.12 -24.72 -8.64
CA GLU A 50 5.53 -23.79 -9.72
C GLU A 50 4.35 -23.05 -10.34
N LYS A 51 3.18 -23.71 -10.45
CA LYS A 51 1.96 -23.06 -10.97
C LYS A 51 1.56 -21.88 -10.10
N TRP A 52 1.55 -22.03 -8.77
CA TRP A 52 1.26 -20.92 -7.87
C TRP A 52 2.33 -19.83 -7.98
N TRP A 53 3.61 -20.21 -7.99
CA TRP A 53 4.72 -19.27 -8.15
C TRP A 53 4.59 -18.41 -9.43
N SER A 54 4.23 -19.03 -10.55
CA SER A 54 4.07 -18.34 -11.84
C SER A 54 2.99 -17.25 -11.82
N THR A 55 2.02 -17.32 -10.90
CA THR A 55 0.97 -16.29 -10.77
C THR A 55 1.45 -15.01 -10.09
N LEU A 56 2.58 -15.05 -9.38
CA LEU A 56 3.06 -13.91 -8.59
C LEU A 56 3.54 -12.74 -9.45
N GLY A 57 3.66 -12.92 -10.76
CA GLY A 57 3.87 -11.83 -11.74
C GLY A 57 2.73 -10.82 -11.77
N ASP A 58 1.51 -11.23 -11.40
CA ASP A 58 0.39 -10.33 -11.18
C ASP A 58 0.52 -9.65 -9.80
N PRO A 59 0.55 -8.30 -9.73
CA PRO A 59 0.73 -7.58 -8.47
C PRO A 59 -0.35 -7.88 -7.43
N CYS A 60 -1.60 -8.06 -7.85
CA CYS A 60 -2.69 -8.38 -6.94
C CYS A 60 -2.51 -9.77 -6.31
N THR A 61 -2.05 -10.73 -7.09
CA THR A 61 -1.77 -12.09 -6.62
C THR A 61 -0.54 -12.12 -5.71
N ASN A 62 0.49 -11.34 -6.02
CA ASN A 62 1.64 -11.12 -5.13
C ASN A 62 1.22 -10.53 -3.76
N ILE A 63 0.33 -9.53 -3.75
CA ILE A 63 -0.23 -8.95 -2.51
C ILE A 63 -1.02 -9.99 -1.71
N LYS A 64 -1.86 -10.80 -2.38
CA LYS A 64 -2.60 -11.89 -1.72
C LYS A 64 -1.66 -12.93 -1.12
N ALA A 65 -0.57 -13.28 -1.81
CA ALA A 65 0.45 -14.18 -1.28
C ALA A 65 1.11 -13.62 -0.02
N GLY A 66 1.48 -12.33 -0.02
CA GLY A 66 2.00 -11.65 1.17
C GLY A 66 1.00 -11.65 2.32
N ALA A 67 -0.27 -11.37 2.05
CA ALA A 67 -1.33 -11.42 3.06
C ALA A 67 -1.52 -12.83 3.67
N MET A 68 -1.45 -13.87 2.84
CA MET A 68 -1.51 -15.27 3.29
C MET A 68 -0.33 -15.62 4.22
N ILE A 69 0.89 -15.23 3.87
CA ILE A 69 2.08 -15.45 4.70
C ILE A 69 1.95 -14.70 6.03
N LEU A 70 1.50 -13.44 5.98
CA LEU A 70 1.29 -12.64 7.19
C LEU A 70 0.22 -13.25 8.09
N ALA A 71 -0.89 -13.75 7.53
CA ALA A 71 -1.92 -14.46 8.28
C ALA A 71 -1.37 -15.72 8.98
N ALA A 72 -0.46 -16.45 8.34
CA ALA A 72 0.21 -17.59 8.98
C ALA A 72 1.08 -17.15 10.18
N CYS A 73 1.79 -16.03 10.07
CA CYS A 73 2.51 -15.45 11.20
C CYS A 73 1.57 -14.97 12.33
N MET A 74 0.42 -14.37 11.99
CA MET A 74 -0.59 -13.96 12.97
C MET A 74 -1.24 -15.15 13.67
N LYS A 75 -1.45 -16.27 12.96
CA LYS A 75 -1.90 -17.52 13.58
C LYS A 75 -0.90 -18.03 14.63
N LYS A 76 0.39 -17.82 14.42
CA LYS A 76 1.46 -18.28 15.33
C LYS A 76 1.69 -17.34 16.52
N TYR A 77 1.68 -16.03 16.30
CA TYR A 77 2.08 -15.02 17.30
C TYR A 77 0.92 -14.14 17.79
N GLY A 78 -0.31 -14.42 17.37
CA GLY A 78 -1.45 -13.52 17.54
C GLY A 78 -1.36 -12.27 16.64
N TYR A 79 -2.35 -11.39 16.74
CA TYR A 79 -2.32 -10.11 16.06
C TYR A 79 -1.37 -9.14 16.79
N SER A 80 -0.08 -9.27 16.52
CA SER A 80 1.02 -8.65 17.29
C SER A 80 2.15 -8.14 16.38
N TRP A 81 3.06 -7.33 16.95
CA TRP A 81 4.25 -6.86 16.23
C TRP A 81 5.23 -8.00 15.94
N GLU A 82 5.24 -9.06 16.74
CA GLU A 82 5.97 -10.28 16.48
C GLU A 82 5.47 -10.99 15.21
N ALA A 83 4.16 -10.97 14.96
CA ALA A 83 3.59 -11.51 13.71
C ALA A 83 4.04 -10.68 12.49
N ILE A 84 4.06 -9.35 12.61
CA ILE A 84 4.59 -8.48 11.55
C ILE A 84 6.06 -8.77 11.29
N GLY A 85 6.87 -8.87 12.35
CA GLY A 85 8.28 -9.22 12.23
C GLY A 85 8.52 -10.60 11.62
N CYS A 86 7.66 -11.57 11.95
CA CYS A 86 7.75 -12.96 11.48
C CYS A 86 7.68 -13.06 9.95
N TYR A 87 6.99 -12.12 9.30
CA TYR A 87 6.91 -12.01 7.84
C TYR A 87 8.30 -12.03 7.19
N ASN A 88 9.26 -11.31 7.78
CA ASN A 88 10.62 -11.22 7.27
C ASN A 88 11.56 -12.30 7.83
N SER A 89 11.46 -12.61 9.13
CA SER A 89 12.36 -13.57 9.76
C SER A 89 11.83 -14.07 11.10
N GLN A 90 12.06 -15.34 11.41
CA GLN A 90 11.76 -15.91 12.72
C GLN A 90 12.87 -15.67 13.76
N THR A 91 14.09 -15.32 13.35
CA THR A 91 15.18 -14.96 14.28
C THR A 91 14.82 -13.68 15.07
N PRO A 92 14.76 -13.71 16.41
CA PRO A 92 14.20 -12.62 17.23
C PRO A 92 14.78 -11.23 16.93
N GLY A 93 16.10 -11.10 16.79
CA GLY A 93 16.74 -9.81 16.50
C GLY A 93 16.33 -9.23 15.14
N LYS A 94 16.33 -10.04 14.08
CA LYS A 94 15.90 -9.63 12.73
C LYS A 94 14.40 -9.33 12.70
N ARG A 95 13.61 -10.20 13.32
CA ARG A 95 12.15 -10.09 13.47
C ARG A 95 11.76 -8.75 14.08
N ASN A 96 12.33 -8.42 15.24
CA ASN A 96 12.00 -7.21 15.97
C ASN A 96 12.46 -5.95 15.22
N LYS A 97 13.65 -6.00 14.59
CA LYS A 97 14.14 -4.90 13.75
C LYS A 97 13.18 -4.61 12.60
N TYR A 98 12.70 -5.66 11.91
CA TYR A 98 11.74 -5.51 10.83
C TYR A 98 10.39 -4.96 11.30
N ALA A 99 9.85 -5.47 12.41
CA ALA A 99 8.61 -4.97 13.00
C ALA A 99 8.67 -3.46 13.30
N ILE A 100 9.79 -2.98 13.87
CA ILE A 100 10.02 -1.55 14.12
C ILE A 100 10.06 -0.73 12.81
N THR A 101 10.68 -1.26 11.76
CA THR A 101 10.71 -0.61 10.44
C THR A 101 9.30 -0.45 9.88
N VAL A 102 8.49 -1.52 9.92
CA VAL A 102 7.10 -1.48 9.44
C VAL A 102 6.25 -0.54 10.29
N PHE A 103 6.40 -0.56 11.62
CA PHE A 103 5.71 0.37 12.53
C PHE A 103 5.96 1.83 12.16
N ARG A 104 7.24 2.21 11.98
CA ARG A 104 7.61 3.58 11.58
C ARG A 104 7.03 3.95 10.22
N GLN A 105 7.01 3.01 9.28
CA GLN A 105 6.42 3.25 7.96
C GLN A 105 4.90 3.42 8.03
N LEU A 106 4.22 2.63 8.86
CA LEU A 106 2.79 2.76 9.12
C LEU A 106 2.45 4.14 9.70
N GLN A 107 3.19 4.59 10.70
CA GLN A 107 2.98 5.93 11.29
C GLN A 107 3.13 7.06 10.25
N ARG A 108 4.12 6.94 9.34
CA ARG A 108 4.29 7.92 8.25
C ARG A 108 3.10 7.92 7.31
N ILE A 109 2.68 6.73 6.87
CA ILE A 109 1.51 6.52 6.03
C ILE A 109 0.26 7.15 6.65
N GLU A 110 -0.03 6.85 7.91
CA GLU A 110 -1.23 7.38 8.59
C GLU A 110 -1.18 8.89 8.75
N ARG A 111 0.00 9.46 9.00
CA ARG A 111 0.17 10.92 9.06
C ARG A 111 -0.08 11.56 7.70
N ASP A 112 0.50 10.99 6.64
CA ASP A 112 0.37 11.53 5.29
C ASP A 112 -1.09 11.42 4.79
N ASP A 113 -1.77 10.29 5.08
CA ASP A 113 -3.19 10.11 4.77
C ASP A 113 -4.05 11.17 5.49
N ARG A 114 -3.76 11.47 6.78
CA ARG A 114 -4.45 12.54 7.53
C ARG A 114 -4.22 13.92 6.92
N LEU A 115 -2.97 14.24 6.56
CA LEU A 115 -2.63 15.54 5.95
C LEU A 115 -3.30 15.70 4.58
N ASN A 116 -3.37 14.64 3.78
CA ASN A 116 -4.04 14.67 2.48
C ASN A 116 -5.56 14.84 2.63
N ALA A 117 -6.18 14.18 3.61
CA ALA A 117 -7.59 14.38 3.92
C ALA A 117 -7.87 15.84 4.34
N ALA A 118 -7.03 16.43 5.21
CA ALA A 118 -7.17 17.81 5.66
C ALA A 118 -6.99 18.84 4.51
N LYS A 119 -6.07 18.59 3.57
CA LYS A 119 -5.91 19.43 2.37
C LYS A 119 -7.13 19.36 1.46
N THR A 120 -7.69 18.17 1.26
CA THR A 120 -8.90 17.98 0.42
C THR A 120 -10.10 18.74 0.99
N SER A 121 -10.20 18.89 2.32
CA SER A 121 -11.23 19.72 2.97
C SER A 121 -10.95 21.24 2.91
N MET A 122 -9.78 21.67 2.46
CA MET A 122 -9.39 23.07 2.27
C MET A 122 -9.35 23.51 0.79
N ASP A 123 -9.74 22.64 -0.16
CA ASP A 123 -9.76 22.95 -1.58
C ASP A 123 -10.93 23.86 -1.99
N ILE A 124 -10.76 24.56 -3.13
CA ILE A 124 -11.62 25.59 -3.73
C ILE A 124 -13.12 25.16 -3.72
N PRO A 125 -14.06 26.08 -3.39
CA PRO A 125 -15.49 25.77 -3.39
C PRO A 125 -15.94 25.09 -4.68
N LYS A 126 -16.74 24.02 -4.55
CA LYS A 126 -17.28 23.26 -5.69
C LYS A 126 -18.29 24.06 -6.53
N GLU A 127 -18.72 25.21 -6.03
CA GLU A 127 -19.60 26.14 -6.71
C GLU A 127 -18.87 27.45 -6.96
N ILE A 128 -19.04 27.98 -8.18
CA ILE A 128 -18.55 29.32 -8.52
C ILE A 128 -19.34 30.32 -7.66
N PRO A 129 -18.68 31.19 -6.87
CA PRO A 129 -19.36 32.23 -6.11
C PRO A 129 -20.30 33.05 -7.01
N SER A 130 -21.52 33.31 -6.55
CA SER A 130 -22.53 34.07 -7.30
C SER A 130 -22.03 35.44 -7.76
N SER A 131 -21.08 36.04 -7.04
CA SER A 131 -20.40 37.28 -7.41
C SER A 131 -19.62 37.20 -8.73
N LEU A 132 -19.08 36.02 -9.08
CA LEU A 132 -18.37 35.80 -10.35
C LEU A 132 -19.32 35.49 -11.52
N ASN A 133 -20.58 35.13 -11.25
CA ASN A 133 -21.60 34.96 -12.28
C ASN A 133 -22.20 36.31 -12.73
N ALA A 134 -22.17 37.34 -11.88
CA ALA A 134 -22.64 38.68 -12.22
C ALA A 134 -21.76 39.33 -13.32
N ASP A 135 -20.45 39.16 -13.24
CA ASP A 135 -19.48 39.70 -14.21
C ASP A 135 -19.58 39.08 -15.62
N LEU A 136 -20.14 37.87 -15.72
CA LEU A 136 -20.41 37.19 -17.00
C LEU A 136 -21.69 37.70 -17.67
N ALA A 137 -22.64 38.23 -16.91
CA ALA A 137 -23.90 38.77 -17.45
C ALA A 137 -23.72 40.19 -18.02
N GLU A 138 -22.81 41.00 -17.48
CA GLU A 138 -22.53 42.35 -17.99
C GLU A 138 -21.74 42.36 -19.31
N ASN A 139 -21.03 41.28 -19.62
CA ASN A 139 -20.21 41.15 -20.85
C ASN A 139 -20.86 40.28 -21.94
N ASP A 140 -22.14 39.90 -21.81
CA ASP A 140 -22.85 39.15 -22.84
C ASP A 140 -23.11 40.04 -24.07
N PRO A 141 -22.47 39.77 -25.24
CA PRO A 141 -22.65 40.56 -26.45
C PRO A 141 -24.08 40.51 -27.01
N LYS A 142 -24.97 39.66 -26.48
CA LYS A 142 -26.39 39.59 -26.86
C LYS A 142 -27.29 40.63 -26.16
N SER A 143 -26.81 41.33 -25.12
CA SER A 143 -27.60 42.37 -24.45
C SER A 143 -27.68 43.70 -25.23
N ARG A 144 -26.90 43.84 -26.32
CA ARG A 144 -26.71 45.11 -27.06
C ARG A 144 -27.67 45.32 -28.24
N TYR A 145 -28.64 44.44 -28.45
CA TYR A 145 -29.60 44.50 -29.55
C TYR A 145 -31.04 44.30 -29.08
N GLN A 146 -31.58 45.25 -28.31
CA GLN A 146 -33.02 45.48 -28.21
C GLN A 146 -33.29 46.98 -28.14
N GLU A 147 -33.53 47.58 -29.32
CA GLU A 147 -34.32 48.80 -29.55
C GLU A 147 -35.36 48.47 -30.62
#